data_AF-A0A6G4HNE6-F1
#
_entry.id   AF-A0A6G4HNE6-F1
#
_cell.length_a   1.000
_cell.length_b   1.000
_cell.length_c   1.000
_cell.angle_alpha   90.00
_cell.angle_beta   90.00
_cell.angle_gamma   90.00
#
_symmetry.space_group_name_H-M   'P 1'
#
loop_
_entity.id
_entity.type
_entity.pdbx_description
1 polymer ?
#
loop_
_entity_poly.entity_id
_entity_poly.type
_entity_poly.pdbx_seq_one_letter_code
_entity_poly.pdbx_strand_id
1 'polypeptide(L)' 'MILYDLLKNLIDNNYYEKEDMNNKLNVFYTFNQIAIEQYSNLVKVNPTAKEDTTEKVVTQ' A
#
# COMPACT_ATOMS: atom_id res chain seq x y z
N MET A 1 -6.78 16.44 8.20
CA MET A 1 -5.90 15.33 7.75
C MET A 1 -6.54 14.74 6.50
N ILE A 2 -5.85 14.73 5.37
CA ILE A 2 -6.41 14.30 4.08
C ILE A 2 -6.38 12.75 4.05
N LEU A 3 -7.45 12.10 3.59
CA LEU A 3 -7.56 10.63 3.53
C LEU A 3 -6.36 9.98 2.82
N TYR A 4 -5.84 10.65 1.79
CA TYR A 4 -4.64 10.22 1.08
C TYR A 4 -3.43 10.04 2.00
N ASP A 5 -3.15 11.00 2.88
CA ASP A 5 -2.01 10.94 3.79
C ASP A 5 -2.13 9.77 4.77
N LEU A 6 -3.37 9.49 5.22
CA LEU A 6 -3.65 8.33 6.07
C LEU A 6 -3.34 7.03 5.31
N LEU A 7 -3.85 6.88 4.10
CA LEU A 7 -3.63 5.67 3.29
C LEU A 7 -2.16 5.48 2.94
N LYS A 8 -1.45 6.57 2.64
CA LYS A 8 -0.01 6.56 2.39
C LYS A 8 0.75 6.11 3.64
N ASN A 9 0.43 6.64 4.81
CA ASN A 9 1.04 6.20 6.07
C ASN A 9 0.77 4.72 6.35
N LEU A 10 -0.44 4.22 6.05
CA LEU A 10 -0.77 2.81 6.25
C LEU A 10 0.09 1.89 5.37
N ILE A 11 0.33 2.29 4.12
CA ILE A 11 1.22 1.60 3.17
C ILE A 11 2.67 1.67 3.64
N ASP A 12 3.18 2.87 3.93
CA ASP A 12 4.59 3.11 4.27
C ASP A 12 5.00 2.32 5.53
N ASN A 13 4.06 2.11 6.46
CA ASN A 13 4.30 1.34 7.68
C ASN A 13 3.94 -0.14 7.55
N ASN A 14 3.53 -0.62 6.37
CA ASN A 14 3.08 -2.01 6.13
C ASN A 14 2.05 -2.49 7.18
N TYR A 15 1.06 -1.65 7.52
CA TYR A 15 0.03 -2.02 8.51
C TYR A 15 -0.91 -3.13 8.03
N TYR A 16 -1.01 -3.32 6.72
CA TYR A 16 -1.88 -4.30 6.09
C TYR A 16 -1.12 -5.11 5.06
N GLU A 17 -1.53 -6.36 4.88
CA GLU A 17 -1.11 -7.17 3.76
C GLU A 17 -1.53 -6.52 2.44
N LYS A 18 -0.79 -6.79 1.36
CA LYS A 18 -1.00 -6.15 0.06
C LYS A 18 -2.45 -6.25 -0.44
N GLU A 19 -3.04 -7.44 -0.31
CA GLU A 19 -4.41 -7.70 -0.75
C GLU A 19 -5.42 -6.90 0.07
N ASP A 20 -5.25 -6.86 1.40
CA ASP A 20 -6.07 -6.07 2.30
C ASP A 20 -5.97 -4.57 2.00
N MET A 21 -4.76 -4.09 1.72
CA MET A 21 -4.55 -2.69 1.37
C MET A 21 -5.22 -2.36 0.03
N ASN A 22 -5.07 -3.21 -0.98
CA ASN A 22 -5.74 -3.03 -2.28
C ASN A 22 -7.27 -3.07 -2.15
N ASN A 23 -7.81 -3.98 -1.35
CA ASN A 23 -9.25 -4.06 -1.09
C ASN A 23 -9.76 -2.79 -0.42
N LYS A 24 -9.01 -2.24 0.55
CA LYS A 24 -9.34 -0.96 1.18
C LYS A 24 -9.30 0.19 0.17
N LEU A 25 -8.23 0.31 -0.63
CA LEU A 25 -8.12 1.32 -1.67
C LEU A 25 -9.27 1.25 -2.68
N ASN A 26 -9.66 0.03 -3.09
CA ASN A 26 -10.81 -0.21 -3.97
C ASN A 26 -12.12 0.27 -3.36
N VAL A 27 -12.34 0.00 -2.06
CA VAL A 27 -13.52 0.50 -1.33
C VAL A 27 -13.52 2.03 -1.33
N PHE A 28 -12.43 2.68 -0.92
CA PHE A 28 -12.36 4.14 -0.92
C PHE A 28 -12.59 4.75 -2.30
N TYR A 29 -12.04 4.13 -3.34
CA TYR A 29 -12.26 4.55 -4.73
C TYR A 29 -13.72 4.37 -5.17
N THR A 30 -14.33 3.22 -4.86
CA THR A 30 -15.74 2.90 -5.19
C THR A 30 -16.71 3.91 -4.56
N PHE A 31 -16.40 4.36 -3.34
CA PHE A 31 -17.18 5.38 -2.63
C PHE A 31 -16.79 6.82 -3.00
N ASN A 32 -16.01 7.03 -4.07
CA ASN A 32 -15.49 8.32 -4.52
C ASN A 32 -14.79 9.13 -3.41
N GLN A 33 -14.22 8.45 -2.40
CA GLN A 33 -13.48 9.08 -1.30
C GLN A 33 -12.06 9.46 -1.72
N ILE A 34 -11.53 8.78 -2.74
CA ILE A 34 -10.26 9.09 -3.38
C ILE A 34 -10.44 9.18 -4.89
N ALA A 35 -9.73 10.11 -5.53
CA ALA A 35 -9.69 10.21 -6.98
C ALA A 35 -8.86 9.08 -7.60
N ILE A 36 -9.09 8.80 -8.88
CA ILE A 36 -8.34 7.78 -9.63
C ILE A 36 -6.83 8.02 -9.61
N GLU A 37 -6.40 9.27 -9.65
CA GLU A 37 -4.97 9.65 -9.57
C GLU A 37 -4.38 9.26 -8.21
N GLN A 38 -5.12 9.52 -7.13
CA GLN A 38 -4.72 9.19 -5.77
C GLN A 38 -4.68 7.68 -5.57
N TYR A 39 -5.71 6.96 -6.04
CA TYR A 39 -5.76 5.51 -6.05
C TYR A 39 -4.57 4.90 -6.80
N SER A 40 -4.31 5.34 -8.03
CA SER A 40 -3.18 4.83 -8.84
C SER A 40 -1.84 5.06 -8.16
N ASN A 41 -1.64 6.24 -7.54
CA ASN A 41 -0.42 6.53 -6.80
C ASN A 41 -0.27 5.64 -5.57
N LEU A 42 -1.33 5.43 -4.78
CA LEU A 42 -1.32 4.58 -3.60
C LEU A 42 -1.06 3.10 -3.95
N VAL A 43 -1.67 2.60 -5.03
CA VAL A 43 -1.43 1.23 -5.52
C VAL A 43 0.00 1.04 -6.02
N LYS A 44 0.60 2.06 -6.66
CA LYS A 44 1.99 2.00 -7.14
C LYS A 44 3.02 1.99 -6.01
N VAL A 45 2.77 2.74 -4.93
CA VAL A 45 3.67 2.78 -3.76
C VAL A 45 3.42 1.63 -2.79
N ASN A 46 2.29 0.94 -2.89
CA ASN A 46 2.02 -0.30 -2.15
C ASN A 46 3.02 -1.37 -2.60
N PRO A 47 4.00 -1.77 -1.76
CA PRO A 47 5.07 -2.65 -2.18
C PRO A 47 4.47 -3.96 -2.72
N THR A 48 4.67 -4.19 -4.03
CA THR A 48 4.24 -5.39 -4.73
C THR A 48 5.08 -6.56 -4.27
N ALA A 49 4.67 -7.16 -3.16
CA ALA A 49 5.44 -8.15 -2.43
C ALA A 49 6.78 -7.58 -1.96
N LYS A 50 7.18 -7.99 -0.78
CA LYS A 50 8.60 -8.13 -0.53
C LYS A 50 9.11 -9.02 -1.67
N GLU A 51 9.84 -8.43 -2.63
CA GLU A 51 10.99 -9.17 -3.11
C GLU A 51 11.72 -9.52 -1.82
N ASP A 52 11.75 -10.82 -1.55
CA ASP A 52 12.56 -11.47 -0.54
C ASP A 52 13.99 -10.89 -0.63
N THR A 53 14.20 -9.75 0.01
CA THR A 53 15.45 -9.44 0.69
C THR A 53 15.37 -10.11 2.05
N THR A 54 15.12 -11.43 2.03
CA THR A 54 15.93 -12.32 2.82
C THR A 54 17.37 -12.02 2.40
N GLU A 55 17.98 -11.09 3.12
CA GLU A 55 19.42 -11.07 3.27
C GLU A 55 19.82 -12.53 3.46
N LYS A 56 20.46 -13.11 2.44
CA LYS A 56 21.24 -14.32 2.62
C LYS A 56 22.29 -13.96 3.65
N VAL A 57 21.99 -14.21 4.93
CA VAL A 57 23.01 -14.41 5.94
C VAL A 57 23.74 -15.67 5.50
N VAL A 58 24.74 -15.47 4.64
CA VAL A 58 25.82 -16.42 4.40
C VAL A 58 26.57 -16.48 5.71
N THR A 59 26.12 -17.35 6.59
CA THR A 59 26.93 -17.78 7.73
C THR A 59 27.93 -18.79 7.16
N GLN A 60 29.19 -18.37 7.10
CA GLN A 60 30.36 -19.19 6.79
C GLN A 60 30.56 -20.28 7.85
#